data_AF-A0A0D4ZYF0-F1
#
_entry.id   AF-A0A0D4ZYF0-F1
#
_cell.length_a   1.000
_cell.length_b   1.000
_cell.length_c   1.000
_cell.angle_alpha   90.00
_cell.angle_beta   90.00
_cell.angle_gamma   90.00
#
_symmetry.space_group_name_H-M   'P 1'
#
loop_
_entity.id
_entity.type
_entity.pdbx_description
1 polymer ?
#
loop_
_entity_poly.entity_id
_entity_poly.type
_entity_poly.pdbx_seq_one_letter_code
_entity_poly.pdbx_strand_id
1 'polypeptide(L)'
;MLTLGEQELGYLTELCQARRPGRVAYAPREFIELLIIREWQRWQQQSATLGECRHCGKAKLDGGCQGEYQGNSTACWLTYDCREVFL
;
A
#
# COMPACT_ATOMS: atom_id res chain seq x y z
N MET A 1 1.98 -21.22 1.57
CA MET A 1 1.39 -20.97 2.90
C MET A 1 1.98 -19.66 3.40
N LEU A 2 1.16 -18.70 3.85
CA LEU A 2 1.67 -17.47 4.45
C LEU A 2 2.29 -17.84 5.80
N THR A 3 3.57 -17.51 6.00
CA THR A 3 4.27 -17.76 7.25
C THR A 3 4.49 -16.43 7.95
N LEU A 4 3.99 -16.31 9.18
CA LEU A 4 4.17 -15.15 10.05
C LEU A 4 5.09 -15.55 11.19
N GLY A 5 5.93 -14.62 11.66
CA GLY A 5 6.68 -14.82 12.88
C GLY A 5 5.77 -14.77 14.12
N GLU A 6 6.32 -15.15 15.26
CA GLU A 6 5.56 -15.18 16.53
C GLU A 6 4.98 -13.80 16.89
N GLN A 7 5.76 -12.74 16.64
CA GLN A 7 5.34 -11.38 16.93
C GLN A 7 4.16 -10.95 16.05
N GLU A 8 4.24 -11.21 14.74
CA GLU A 8 3.15 -10.89 13.80
C GLU A 8 1.88 -11.72 14.07
N LEU A 9 2.03 -12.97 14.52
CA LEU A 9 0.90 -13.79 14.98
C LEU A 9 0.23 -13.21 16.22
N GLY A 10 1.01 -12.68 17.16
CA GLY A 10 0.51 -11.95 18.32
C GLY A 10 -0.31 -10.73 17.90
N TYR A 11 0.24 -9.89 17.00
CA TYR A 11 -0.45 -8.72 16.47
C TYR A 11 -1.75 -9.08 15.74
N LEU A 12 -1.72 -10.13 14.91
CA LEU A 12 -2.89 -10.59 14.19
C LEU A 12 -4.00 -11.03 15.14
N THR A 13 -3.64 -11.76 16.20
CA THR A 13 -4.60 -12.24 17.21
C THR A 13 -5.26 -11.09 17.96
N GLU A 14 -4.46 -10.13 18.43
CA GLU A 14 -4.97 -8.94 19.13
C GLU A 14 -5.91 -8.12 18.22
N LEU A 15 -5.50 -7.88 16.97
CA LEU A 15 -6.30 -7.11 16.01
C LEU A 15 -7.62 -7.81 15.65
N CYS A 16 -7.64 -9.15 15.56
CA CYS A 16 -8.87 -9.91 15.28
C CYS A 16 -9.94 -9.70 16.37
N GLN A 17 -9.54 -9.55 17.64
CA GLN A 17 -10.43 -9.21 18.75
C GLN A 17 -10.77 -7.72 18.76
N ALA A 18 -9.76 -6.85 18.73
CA ALA A 18 -9.94 -5.41 18.85
C ALA A 18 -10.86 -4.81 17.76
N ARG A 19 -10.82 -5.39 16.54
CA ARG A 19 -11.63 -4.93 15.41
C ARG A 19 -13.06 -5.48 15.38
N ARG A 20 -13.45 -6.29 16.37
CA ARG A 20 -14.81 -6.83 16.49
C ARG A 20 -15.34 -6.77 17.94
N PRO A 21 -15.42 -5.57 18.55
CA PRO A 21 -15.77 -5.42 19.96
C PRO A 21 -17.17 -5.99 20.26
N GLY A 22 -17.27 -6.73 21.37
CA GLY A 22 -18.54 -7.32 21.84
C GLY A 22 -19.07 -8.49 21.01
N ARG A 23 -18.26 -9.07 20.12
CA ARG A 23 -18.61 -10.22 19.28
C ARG A 23 -17.46 -11.24 19.28
N VAL A 24 -17.72 -12.42 18.72
CA VAL A 24 -16.67 -13.43 18.46
C VAL A 24 -15.62 -12.79 17.56
N ALA A 25 -14.34 -12.94 17.89
CA ALA A 25 -13.23 -12.43 17.10
C ALA A 25 -13.27 -12.92 15.65
N TYR A 26 -12.62 -12.21 14.73
CA TYR A 26 -12.39 -12.73 13.39
C TYR A 26 -11.50 -13.97 13.43
N ALA A 27 -11.72 -14.91 12.52
CA ALA A 27 -10.67 -15.88 12.21
C ALA A 27 -9.51 -15.15 11.52
N PRO A 28 -8.23 -15.54 11.76
CA PRO A 28 -7.08 -14.90 11.13
C PRO A 28 -7.19 -14.77 9.60
N ARG A 29 -7.71 -15.83 8.95
CA ARG A 29 -7.96 -15.85 7.50
C ARG A 29 -8.95 -14.76 7.08
N GLU A 30 -10.09 -14.67 7.75
CA GLU A 30 -11.12 -13.67 7.44
C GLU A 30 -10.59 -12.25 7.64
N PHE A 31 -9.80 -12.03 8.69
CA PHE A 31 -9.22 -10.73 8.95
C PHE A 31 -8.23 -10.32 7.85
N ILE A 32 -7.39 -11.24 7.40
CA ILE A 32 -6.46 -11.00 6.28
C ILE A 32 -7.23 -10.69 4.98
N GLU A 33 -8.31 -11.44 4.68
CA GLU A 33 -9.15 -11.16 3.50
C GLU A 33 -9.73 -9.74 3.55
N LEU A 34 -10.23 -9.30 4.71
CA LEU A 34 -10.74 -7.95 4.90
C LEU A 34 -9.65 -6.87 4.72
N LEU A 35 -8.43 -7.13 5.21
CA LEU A 35 -7.31 -6.22 5.03
C LEU A 35 -6.94 -6.09 3.55
N ILE A 36 -6.87 -7.19 2.81
CA ILE A 36 -6.57 -7.19 1.36
C ILE A 36 -7.62 -6.36 0.60
N ILE A 37 -8.90 -6.56 0.90
CA ILE A 37 -9.98 -5.82 0.24
C ILE A 37 -9.87 -4.31 0.51
N ARG A 38 -9.60 -3.92 1.76
CA ARG A 38 -9.43 -2.51 2.13
C ARG A 38 -8.21 -1.89 1.47
N GLU A 39 -7.10 -2.61 1.45
CA GLU A 39 -5.87 -2.13 0.84
C GLU A 39 -6.04 -1.99 -0.68
N TRP A 40 -6.73 -2.92 -1.32
CA TRP A 40 -7.08 -2.80 -2.73
C TRP A 40 -7.93 -1.55 -3.03
N GLN A 41 -8.94 -1.27 -2.20
CA GLN A 41 -9.77 -0.06 -2.35
C GLN A 41 -8.95 1.22 -2.17
N ARG A 42 -8.03 1.25 -1.20
CA ARG A 42 -7.11 2.37 -0.99
C ARG A 42 -6.20 2.56 -2.20
N TRP A 43 -5.60 1.47 -2.69
CA TRP A 43 -4.75 1.49 -3.88
C TRP A 43 -5.49 2.04 -5.11
N GLN A 44 -6.72 1.60 -5.36
CA GLN A 44 -7.55 2.11 -6.45
C GLN A 44 -7.74 3.63 -6.37
N GLN A 45 -7.99 4.16 -5.17
CA GLN A 45 -8.14 5.61 -4.96
C GLN A 45 -6.82 6.35 -5.17
N GLN A 46 -5.71 5.86 -4.63
CA GLN A 46 -4.40 6.52 -4.75
C GLN A 46 -3.91 6.49 -6.20
N SER A 47 -3.95 5.32 -6.84
CA SER A 47 -3.50 5.12 -8.23
C SER A 47 -4.29 5.98 -9.22
N ALA A 48 -5.58 6.20 -9.00
CA ALA A 48 -6.40 7.08 -9.84
C ALA A 48 -5.97 8.56 -9.78
N THR A 49 -5.25 8.99 -8.72
CA THR A 49 -4.72 10.36 -8.63
C THR A 49 -3.35 10.53 -9.30
N LEU A 50 -2.74 9.43 -9.74
CA LEU A 50 -1.45 9.48 -10.43
C LEU A 50 -1.63 10.00 -11.86
N GLY A 51 -0.99 11.14 -12.15
CA GLY A 51 -0.86 11.66 -13.51
C GLY A 51 0.37 11.13 -14.23
N GLU A 52 0.84 11.91 -15.21
CA GLU A 52 2.03 11.60 -16.02
C GLU A 52 3.31 12.26 -15.46
N CYS A 53 4.46 11.74 -15.87
CA CYS A 53 5.75 12.37 -15.64
C CYS A 53 5.83 13.68 -16.45
N ARG A 54 6.11 14.81 -15.78
CA ARG A 54 6.24 16.12 -16.44
C ARG A 54 7.40 16.22 -17.43
N HIS A 55 8.39 15.32 -17.34
CA HIS A 55 9.56 15.32 -18.24
C HIS A 55 9.35 14.49 -19.51
N CYS A 56 8.77 13.28 -19.39
CA CYS A 56 8.67 12.34 -20.51
C CYS A 56 7.23 11.95 -20.89
N GLY A 57 6.21 12.42 -20.19
CA GLY A 57 4.80 12.12 -20.45
C GLY A 57 4.36 10.69 -20.09
N LYS A 58 5.28 9.81 -19.66
CA LYS A 58 4.92 8.43 -19.25
C LYS A 58 4.11 8.44 -17.96
N ALA A 59 3.13 7.54 -17.86
CA ALA A 59 2.28 7.40 -16.69
C ALA A 59 3.11 7.12 -15.42
N LYS A 60 2.86 7.87 -14.34
CA LYS A 60 3.54 7.62 -13.05
C LYS A 60 3.18 6.25 -12.47
N LEU A 61 1.96 5.76 -12.76
CA LEU A 61 1.50 4.43 -12.39
C LEU A 61 2.44 3.33 -12.89
N ASP A 62 2.99 3.49 -14.09
CA ASP A 62 3.92 2.54 -14.72
C ASP A 62 5.40 2.82 -14.35
N GLY A 63 5.62 3.61 -13.29
CA GLY A 63 6.95 4.03 -12.85
C GLY A 63 7.47 5.28 -13.54
N GLY A 64 6.65 6.02 -14.30
CA GLY A 64 7.02 7.30 -14.90
C GLY A 64 8.24 7.20 -15.82
N CYS A 65 9.28 8.01 -15.55
CA CYS A 65 10.55 7.97 -16.29
C CYS A 65 11.48 6.81 -15.89
N GLN A 66 11.02 5.86 -15.06
CA GLN A 66 11.81 4.72 -14.59
C GLN A 66 13.16 5.10 -13.96
N GLY A 67 13.20 6.28 -13.33
CA GLY A 67 14.39 6.76 -12.64
C GLY A 67 15.45 7.42 -13.54
N GLU A 68 15.19 7.60 -14.83
CA GLU A 68 16.13 8.27 -15.77
C GLU A 68 16.54 9.68 -15.30
N TYR A 69 15.65 10.36 -14.55
CA TYR A 69 15.89 11.69 -13.99
C TYR A 69 16.00 11.70 -12.45
N GLN A 70 16.15 10.54 -11.82
CA GLN A 70 16.29 10.43 -10.37
C GLN A 70 17.60 11.09 -9.92
N GLY A 71 17.52 12.07 -9.03
CA GLY A 71 18.68 12.84 -8.54
C GLY A 71 19.08 14.06 -9.39
N ASN A 72 18.63 14.16 -10.64
CA ASN A 72 18.90 15.31 -11.52
C ASN A 72 17.85 16.42 -11.43
N SER A 73 16.72 16.15 -10.77
CA SER A 73 15.59 17.05 -10.62
C SER A 73 15.03 16.93 -9.21
N THR A 74 15.04 18.02 -8.46
CA THR A 74 14.33 18.12 -7.16
C THR A 74 12.82 17.97 -7.31
N ALA A 75 12.30 18.04 -8.55
CA ALA A 75 10.89 17.86 -8.89
C ALA A 75 10.56 16.44 -9.41
N CYS A 76 11.48 15.48 -9.32
CA CYS A 76 11.21 14.11 -9.73
C CYS A 76 10.27 13.43 -8.72
N TRP A 77 9.07 13.06 -9.20
CA TRP A 77 8.04 12.40 -8.39
C TRP A 77 8.55 11.08 -7.75
N LEU A 78 9.42 10.33 -8.41
CA LEU A 78 10.01 9.10 -7.84
C LEU A 78 10.98 9.34 -6.67
N THR A 79 11.46 10.57 -6.48
CA THR A 79 12.44 10.88 -5.43
C THR A 79 11.76 11.14 -4.07
N TYR A 80 10.62 11.83 -4.08
CA TYR A 80 9.97 12.31 -2.85
C TYR A 80 8.50 11.91 -2.77
N ASP A 81 7.72 12.21 -3.81
CA ASP A 81 6.26 12.13 -3.78
C ASP A 81 5.71 10.70 -3.94
N CYS A 82 6.44 9.80 -4.60
CA CYS A 82 5.94 8.43 -4.85
C CYS A 82 5.75 7.64 -3.55
N ARG A 83 6.43 8.04 -2.46
CA ARG A 83 6.33 7.40 -1.16
C ARG A 83 4.92 7.49 -0.60
N GLU A 84 4.20 8.58 -0.83
CA GLU A 84 2.83 8.76 -0.32
C GLU A 84 1.81 7.80 -0.96
N VAL A 85 2.18 7.18 -2.08
CA VAL A 85 1.31 6.27 -2.85
C VAL A 85 1.78 4.82 -2.77
N PHE A 86 3.09 4.58 -2.66
CA PHE A 86 3.68 3.23 -2.78
C PHE A 86 4.38 2.73 -1.51
N LEU A 87 4.54 3.55 -0.47
CA LEU A 87 5.13 3.17 0.83
C LEU A 87 4.19 3.50 1.98
#